data_AF-A0ABD5WDL8-F1
#
_entry.id   AF-A0ABD5WDL8-F1
#
_cell.length_a   1.000
_cell.length_b   1.000
_cell.length_c   1.000
_cell.angle_alpha   90.00
_cell.angle_beta   90.00
_cell.angle_gamma   90.00
#
_symmetry.space_group_name_H-M   'P 1'
#
loop_
_entity.id
_entity.type
_entity.pdbx_description
1 polymer ?
#
loop_
_entity_poly.entity_id
_entity_poly.type
_entity_poly.pdbx_seq_one_letter_code
_entity_poly.pdbx_strand_id
1 'polypeptide(L)'
;MAREKAHDEVFCSSCGAAIKIRAEVCPECGVRNDQHSSNGRGRRGRSNTSRSQQSHRSGSHDPSRRTTTVSDTWHYGVGAAVALWSLAVVVPGASTIGAVCVLVGWVLMPVSIYYDRQWVRATTTWNPNKALWLTLSLVPGVNIVGGAVYLYRRFNVEAVSSADGRERGDTEGDTALDRLRERYSEGELSDEEFERKVEQVLATEDRETAEMHVENR
;
A
#
# COMPACT_ATOMS: atom_id res chain seq x y z
N MET A 1 -2.18 32.55 1.46
CA MET A 1 -3.17 32.71 0.37
C MET A 1 -2.83 31.68 -0.70
N ALA A 2 -3.67 30.69 -0.94
CA ALA A 2 -3.41 29.66 -1.96
C ALA A 2 -3.68 30.26 -3.34
N ARG A 3 -2.67 30.33 -4.21
CA ARG A 3 -2.83 30.80 -5.59
C ARG A 3 -3.66 29.78 -6.36
N GLU A 4 -4.80 30.22 -6.87
CA GLU A 4 -5.67 29.39 -7.70
C GLU A 4 -5.01 29.15 -9.06
N LYS A 5 -5.07 27.91 -9.52
CA LYS A 5 -4.38 27.42 -10.71
C LYS A 5 -5.15 27.84 -11.96
N ALA A 6 -4.49 28.51 -12.91
CA ALA A 6 -5.08 28.79 -14.22
C ALA A 6 -5.23 27.51 -15.06
N HIS A 7 -6.17 27.52 -16.01
CA HIS A 7 -6.49 26.36 -16.84
C HIS A 7 -5.30 25.82 -17.67
N ASP A 8 -4.29 26.66 -17.94
CA ASP A 8 -3.09 26.32 -18.71
C ASP A 8 -1.83 26.08 -17.85
N GLU A 9 -2.00 25.97 -16.53
CA GLU A 9 -0.93 25.72 -15.56
C GLU A 9 -1.00 24.29 -15.01
N VAL A 10 0.08 23.80 -14.43
CA VAL A 10 0.24 22.55 -13.66
C VAL A 10 1.20 22.83 -12.52
N PHE A 11 1.08 22.12 -11.40
CA PHE A 11 2.02 22.26 -10.29
C PHE A 11 3.22 21.36 -10.51
N CYS A 12 4.41 21.88 -10.24
CA CYS A 12 5.65 21.12 -10.23
C CYS A 12 5.61 20.08 -9.09
N SER A 13 5.92 18.83 -9.38
CA SER A 13 5.95 17.73 -8.41
C SER A 13 7.08 17.86 -7.39
N SER A 14 8.14 18.60 -7.72
CA SER A 14 9.31 18.78 -6.85
C SER A 14 9.16 19.97 -5.91
N CYS A 15 8.89 21.17 -6.44
CA CYS A 15 8.88 22.40 -5.64
C CYS A 15 7.48 23.00 -5.41
N GLY A 16 6.42 22.43 -6.00
CA GLY A 16 5.04 22.91 -5.81
C GLY A 16 4.70 24.22 -6.54
N ALA A 17 5.63 24.83 -7.26
CA ALA A 17 5.36 26.04 -8.04
C ALA A 17 4.41 25.75 -9.23
N ALA A 18 3.53 26.70 -9.55
CA ALA A 18 2.66 26.59 -10.72
C ALA A 18 3.44 26.97 -11.99
N ILE A 19 3.51 26.06 -12.95
CA ILE A 19 4.21 26.18 -14.22
C ILE A 19 3.25 26.00 -15.39
N LYS A 20 3.55 26.56 -16.56
CA LYS A 20 2.73 26.36 -17.77
C LYS A 20 2.84 24.91 -18.25
N ILE A 21 1.75 24.33 -18.76
CA ILE A 21 1.75 22.95 -19.32
C ILE A 21 2.76 22.80 -20.48
N ARG A 22 2.96 23.87 -21.27
CA ARG A 22 3.93 23.93 -22.37
C ARG A 22 5.39 24.09 -21.93
N ALA A 23 5.67 24.31 -20.65
CA ALA A 23 7.05 24.44 -20.17
C ALA A 23 7.70 23.06 -20.12
N GLU A 24 8.88 22.91 -20.72
CA GLU A 24 9.64 21.65 -20.67
C GLU A 24 10.35 21.45 -19.32
N VAL A 25 10.70 22.55 -18.66
CA VAL A 25 11.48 22.61 -17.42
C VAL A 25 10.85 23.63 -16.48
N CYS A 26 10.81 23.31 -15.18
CA CYS A 26 10.34 24.22 -14.14
C CYS A 26 11.38 25.35 -13.92
N PRO A 27 10.98 26.64 -13.98
CA PRO A 27 11.92 27.75 -13.78
C PRO A 27 12.38 27.92 -12.33
N GLU A 28 11.65 27.37 -11.35
CA GLU A 28 11.97 27.52 -9.93
C GLU A 28 12.99 26.48 -9.42
N CYS A 29 12.93 25.24 -9.92
CA CYS A 29 13.79 24.15 -9.42
C CYS A 29 14.55 23.38 -10.51
N GLY A 30 14.32 23.67 -11.80
CA GLY A 30 15.03 23.04 -12.90
C GLY A 30 14.64 21.60 -13.24
N VAL A 31 13.68 20.99 -12.54
CA VAL A 31 13.19 19.64 -12.89
C VAL A 31 12.32 19.68 -14.16
N ARG A 32 12.29 18.57 -14.91
CA ARG A 32 11.50 18.45 -16.14
C ARG A 32 10.00 18.36 -15.82
N ASN A 33 9.18 18.91 -16.70
CA ASN A 33 7.73 18.81 -16.60
C ASN A 33 7.22 17.50 -17.23
N ASP A 34 6.67 16.62 -16.40
CA ASP A 34 6.15 15.32 -16.84
C ASP A 34 4.93 15.42 -17.78
N GLN A 35 4.14 16.49 -17.65
CA GLN A 35 2.95 16.75 -18.47
C GLN A 35 3.32 17.16 -19.91
N HIS A 36 4.49 17.79 -20.10
CA HIS A 36 4.99 18.09 -21.45
C HIS A 36 5.39 16.80 -22.20
N SER A 37 5.94 15.83 -21.46
CA SER A 37 6.40 14.55 -22.03
C SER A 37 5.25 13.63 -22.47
N SER A 38 4.10 13.66 -21.79
CA SER A 38 2.95 12.83 -22.15
C SER A 38 2.29 13.29 -23.45
N ASN A 39 2.24 14.60 -23.70
CA ASN A 39 1.66 15.16 -24.92
C ASN A 39 2.55 14.99 -26.18
N GLY A 40 3.87 14.85 -26.00
CA GLY A 40 4.81 14.68 -27.11
C GLY A 40 5.02 13.23 -27.59
N ARG A 41 4.63 12.22 -26.80
CA ARG A 41 4.97 10.79 -27.07
C ARG A 41 4.01 10.05 -27.99
N GLY A 42 3.30 10.75 -28.88
CA GLY A 42 2.43 10.15 -29.89
C GLY A 42 3.15 9.66 -31.15
N ARG A 43 4.34 10.15 -31.50
CA ARG A 43 5.00 9.82 -32.77
C ARG A 43 6.54 9.90 -32.68
N ARG A 44 7.17 8.76 -32.99
CA ARG A 44 8.59 8.53 -33.31
C ARG A 44 9.55 8.35 -32.13
N GLY A 45 10.38 7.30 -32.24
CA GLY A 45 11.66 7.24 -31.54
C GLY A 45 11.95 5.92 -30.84
N ARG A 46 12.19 4.87 -31.63
CA ARG A 46 13.01 3.73 -31.22
C ARG A 46 14.43 4.25 -30.98
N SER A 47 14.87 4.36 -29.74
CA SER A 47 16.29 4.57 -29.40
C SER A 47 16.71 3.59 -28.30
N ASN A 48 17.66 2.73 -28.67
CA ASN A 48 18.45 1.93 -27.76
C ASN A 48 19.23 2.88 -26.83
N THR A 49 18.84 2.94 -25.56
CA THR A 49 19.64 3.57 -24.51
C THR A 49 19.56 2.66 -23.28
N SER A 50 20.74 2.16 -22.90
CA SER A 50 21.11 1.70 -21.56
C SER A 50 20.24 0.61 -20.91
N ARG A 51 20.71 -0.61 -21.13
CA ARG A 51 20.41 -1.82 -20.35
C ARG A 51 20.87 -1.63 -18.90
N SER A 52 20.04 -1.01 -18.08
CA SER A 52 20.04 -1.17 -16.62
C SER A 52 18.64 -0.88 -16.09
N GLN A 53 17.99 -1.93 -15.58
CA GLN A 53 16.77 -1.91 -14.76
C GLN A 53 15.44 -1.52 -15.46
N GLN A 54 14.91 -2.40 -16.32
CA GLN A 54 13.46 -2.60 -16.39
C GLN A 54 13.12 -3.85 -17.22
N SER A 55 12.87 -4.98 -16.58
CA SER A 55 11.91 -5.98 -17.10
C SER A 55 11.52 -7.05 -16.06
N HIS A 56 11.10 -6.67 -14.86
CA HIS A 56 10.06 -7.46 -14.20
C HIS A 56 8.73 -7.11 -14.86
N ARG A 57 8.44 -7.83 -15.96
CA ARG A 57 7.11 -7.91 -16.57
C ARG A 57 6.21 -8.77 -15.69
N SER A 58 5.59 -8.15 -14.70
CA SER A 58 4.32 -8.56 -14.11
C SER A 58 3.98 -7.47 -13.12
N GLY A 59 2.80 -6.86 -13.22
CA GLY A 59 2.35 -5.82 -12.30
C GLY A 59 2.31 -6.32 -10.86
N SER A 60 3.46 -6.29 -10.19
CA SER A 60 3.63 -6.64 -8.80
C SER A 60 2.88 -5.60 -8.00
N HIS A 61 1.80 -6.05 -7.39
CA HIS A 61 1.01 -5.26 -6.49
C HIS A 61 1.88 -4.85 -5.31
N ASP A 62 2.27 -3.58 -5.28
CA ASP A 62 3.06 -2.97 -4.19
C ASP A 62 2.09 -2.36 -3.15
N PRO A 63 1.93 -2.99 -1.97
CA PRO A 63 1.02 -2.52 -0.93
C PRO A 63 1.54 -1.26 -0.21
N SER A 64 2.86 -1.00 -0.21
CA SER A 64 3.48 0.12 0.52
C SER A 64 3.02 1.50 0.04
N ARG A 65 2.54 1.59 -1.20
CA ARG A 65 2.03 2.82 -1.82
C ARG A 65 0.57 3.14 -1.51
N ARG A 66 -0.14 2.33 -0.72
CA ARG A 66 -1.56 2.54 -0.40
C ARG A 66 -1.75 2.66 1.10
N THR A 67 -2.24 3.81 1.56
CA THR A 67 -2.79 3.96 2.90
C THR A 67 -4.30 3.71 2.85
N THR A 68 -4.84 3.04 3.86
CA THR A 68 -6.28 2.80 3.99
C THR A 68 -6.73 3.28 5.37
N THR A 69 -7.86 3.99 5.40
CA THR A 69 -8.56 4.39 6.63
C THR A 69 -9.60 3.35 7.08
N VAL A 70 -9.72 2.24 6.33
CA VAL A 70 -10.74 1.22 6.53
C VAL A 70 -10.24 0.18 7.55
N SER A 71 -11.11 -0.26 8.46
CA SER A 71 -10.81 -1.23 9.52
C SER A 71 -10.57 -2.66 8.97
N ASP A 72 -9.94 -3.52 9.77
CA ASP A 72 -9.76 -4.96 9.43
C ASP A 72 -11.05 -5.79 9.64
N THR A 73 -12.08 -5.24 10.29
CA THR A 73 -13.29 -5.97 10.67
C THR A 73 -14.23 -6.33 9.51
N TRP A 74 -13.98 -5.90 8.29
CA TRP A 74 -14.92 -6.09 7.17
C TRP A 74 -15.06 -7.54 6.71
N HIS A 75 -14.09 -8.41 6.97
CA HIS A 75 -14.20 -9.84 6.67
C HIS A 75 -15.32 -10.54 7.45
N TYR A 76 -15.66 -10.06 8.66
CA TYR A 76 -16.81 -10.55 9.42
C TYR A 76 -18.14 -10.27 8.70
N GLY A 77 -18.21 -9.17 7.94
CA GLY A 77 -19.36 -8.86 7.08
C GLY A 77 -19.53 -9.89 5.95
N VAL A 78 -18.42 -10.36 5.36
CA VAL A 78 -18.45 -11.40 4.33
C VAL A 78 -18.90 -12.72 4.94
N GLY A 79 -18.36 -13.08 6.10
CA GLY A 79 -18.75 -14.29 6.84
C GLY A 79 -20.23 -14.28 7.24
N ALA A 80 -20.72 -13.19 7.80
CA ALA A 80 -22.12 -13.02 8.19
C ALA A 80 -23.06 -13.11 6.98
N ALA A 81 -22.68 -12.52 5.85
CA ALA A 81 -23.47 -12.60 4.62
C ALA A 81 -23.50 -14.03 4.05
N VAL A 82 -22.38 -14.76 4.05
CA VAL A 82 -22.34 -16.17 3.61
C VAL A 82 -23.22 -17.04 4.51
N ALA A 83 -23.17 -16.85 5.82
CA ALA A 83 -24.02 -17.56 6.78
C ALA A 83 -25.51 -17.24 6.56
N LEU A 84 -25.85 -15.97 6.35
CA LEU A 84 -27.21 -15.51 6.09
C LEU A 84 -27.78 -16.12 4.80
N TRP A 85 -27.00 -16.15 3.72
CA TRP A 85 -27.41 -16.79 2.47
C TRP A 85 -27.53 -18.30 2.59
N SER A 86 -26.64 -18.96 3.34
CA SER A 86 -26.71 -20.40 3.58
C SER A 86 -27.96 -20.78 4.39
N LEU A 87 -28.30 -19.99 5.41
CA LEU A 87 -29.50 -20.18 6.21
C LEU A 87 -30.78 -19.99 5.39
N ALA A 88 -30.80 -18.98 4.51
CA ALA A 88 -31.93 -18.73 3.61
C ALA A 88 -32.20 -19.87 2.62
N VAL A 89 -31.16 -20.66 2.26
CA VAL A 89 -31.31 -21.86 1.42
C VAL A 89 -31.87 -23.05 2.22
N VAL A 90 -31.44 -23.22 3.47
CA VAL A 90 -31.79 -24.38 4.31
C VAL A 90 -33.17 -24.25 4.94
N VAL A 91 -33.64 -23.03 5.22
CA VAL A 91 -34.95 -22.77 5.84
C VAL A 91 -35.89 -22.12 4.82
N PRO A 92 -36.56 -22.92 3.97
CA PRO A 92 -37.52 -22.38 3.02
C PRO A 92 -38.76 -21.87 3.76
N GLY A 93 -38.98 -20.56 3.73
CA GLY A 93 -40.11 -19.91 4.40
C GLY A 93 -39.93 -18.40 4.44
N ALA A 94 -40.24 -17.71 3.34
CA ALA A 94 -40.10 -16.26 3.26
C ALA A 94 -41.23 -15.56 4.01
N SER A 95 -41.06 -15.38 5.32
CA SER A 95 -41.75 -14.31 6.02
C SER A 95 -41.27 -12.95 5.48
N THR A 96 -42.03 -11.87 5.69
CA THR A 96 -41.61 -10.50 5.34
C THR A 96 -40.23 -10.16 5.93
N ILE A 97 -39.96 -10.67 7.13
CA ILE A 97 -38.66 -10.54 7.80
C ILE A 97 -37.57 -11.28 7.02
N GLY A 98 -37.83 -12.54 6.61
CA GLY A 98 -36.91 -13.30 5.77
C GLY A 98 -36.60 -12.62 4.44
N ALA A 99 -37.61 -12.05 3.77
CA ALA A 99 -37.42 -11.31 2.52
C ALA A 99 -36.55 -10.05 2.70
N VAL A 100 -36.77 -9.29 3.78
CA VAL A 100 -35.93 -8.12 4.11
C VAL A 100 -34.50 -8.56 4.44
N CYS A 101 -34.32 -9.63 5.21
CA CYS A 101 -32.99 -10.17 5.50
C CYS A 101 -32.23 -10.58 4.23
N VAL A 102 -32.91 -11.18 3.25
CA VAL A 102 -32.31 -11.55 1.96
C VAL A 102 -31.88 -10.30 1.17
N LEU A 103 -32.70 -9.24 1.14
CA LEU A 103 -32.34 -7.99 0.49
C LEU A 103 -31.15 -7.30 1.17
N VAL A 104 -31.15 -7.26 2.51
CA VAL A 104 -30.02 -6.74 3.30
C VAL A 104 -28.77 -7.57 3.04
N GLY A 105 -28.86 -8.90 3.04
CA GLY A 105 -27.75 -9.79 2.71
C GLY A 105 -27.23 -9.61 1.30
N TRP A 106 -28.11 -9.34 0.33
CA TRP A 106 -27.73 -9.06 -1.06
C TRP A 106 -26.92 -7.76 -1.20
N VAL A 107 -27.22 -6.71 -0.41
CA VAL A 107 -26.45 -5.46 -0.42
C VAL A 107 -25.20 -5.55 0.47
N LEU A 108 -25.32 -6.17 1.64
CA LEU A 108 -24.26 -6.26 2.64
C LEU A 108 -23.03 -7.00 2.09
N MET A 109 -23.25 -8.03 1.29
CA MET A 109 -22.20 -8.89 0.73
C MET A 109 -21.27 -8.16 -0.27
N PRO A 110 -21.76 -7.51 -1.35
CA PRO A 110 -20.92 -6.72 -2.25
C PRO A 110 -20.27 -5.51 -1.57
N VAL A 111 -20.97 -4.85 -0.64
CA VAL A 111 -20.41 -3.74 0.16
C VAL A 111 -19.25 -4.24 1.02
N SER A 112 -19.44 -5.35 1.72
CA SER A 112 -18.41 -5.96 2.57
C SER A 112 -17.20 -6.43 1.77
N ILE A 113 -17.40 -7.12 0.64
CA ILE A 113 -16.29 -7.51 -0.26
C ILE A 113 -15.55 -6.29 -0.80
N TYR A 114 -16.25 -5.20 -1.11
CA TYR A 114 -15.64 -3.97 -1.61
C TYR A 114 -14.69 -3.35 -0.59
N TYR A 115 -15.13 -3.17 0.66
CA TYR A 115 -14.31 -2.58 1.73
C TYR A 115 -13.20 -3.52 2.19
N ASP A 116 -13.50 -4.81 2.37
CA ASP A 116 -12.51 -5.81 2.76
C ASP A 116 -11.34 -5.85 1.78
N ARG A 117 -11.65 -5.78 0.49
CA ARG A 117 -10.65 -5.68 -0.56
C ARG A 117 -9.77 -4.43 -0.49
N GLN A 118 -10.35 -3.26 -0.17
CA GLN A 118 -9.55 -2.04 -0.07
C GLN A 118 -8.45 -2.23 0.99
N TRP A 119 -8.80 -2.92 2.08
CA TRP A 119 -7.86 -3.34 3.10
C TRP A 119 -6.85 -4.38 2.58
N VAL A 120 -7.29 -5.49 1.95
CA VAL A 120 -6.38 -6.52 1.39
C VAL A 120 -5.33 -5.91 0.47
N ARG A 121 -5.75 -4.96 -0.37
CA ARG A 121 -4.83 -4.34 -1.34
C ARG A 121 -3.84 -3.37 -0.72
N ALA A 122 -4.03 -2.99 0.55
CA ALA A 122 -3.11 -2.15 1.28
C ALA A 122 -2.17 -2.97 2.18
N THR A 123 -2.60 -4.16 2.62
CA THR A 123 -1.84 -4.96 3.61
C THR A 123 -1.28 -6.27 3.08
N THR A 124 -1.73 -6.72 1.91
CA THR A 124 -1.45 -8.05 1.38
C THR A 124 -0.88 -8.00 -0.03
N THR A 125 -0.08 -9.00 -0.43
CA THR A 125 0.46 -9.11 -1.80
C THR A 125 -0.60 -9.47 -2.84
N TRP A 126 -1.75 -9.97 -2.39
CA TRP A 126 -2.84 -10.39 -3.26
C TRP A 126 -3.59 -9.19 -3.86
N ASN A 127 -3.70 -9.19 -5.19
CA ASN A 127 -4.49 -8.22 -5.95
C ASN A 127 -5.77 -8.89 -6.49
N PRO A 128 -6.86 -8.98 -5.69
CA PRO A 128 -8.13 -9.45 -6.19
C PRO A 128 -8.57 -8.61 -7.41
N ASN A 129 -9.27 -9.17 -8.41
CA ASN A 129 -9.75 -8.43 -9.59
C ASN A 129 -11.11 -7.75 -9.30
N LYS A 130 -11.30 -6.46 -9.66
CA LYS A 130 -12.50 -5.62 -9.34
C LYS A 130 -13.74 -6.23 -9.94
N ALA A 131 -13.67 -6.46 -11.25
CA ALA A 131 -14.78 -6.99 -12.00
C ALA A 131 -15.17 -8.37 -11.44
N LEU A 132 -14.21 -9.30 -11.38
CA LEU A 132 -14.51 -10.70 -11.03
C LEU A 132 -15.24 -10.84 -9.68
N TRP A 133 -14.69 -10.30 -8.60
CA TRP A 133 -15.25 -10.51 -7.26
C TRP A 133 -16.56 -9.76 -7.04
N LEU A 134 -16.72 -8.57 -7.60
CA LEU A 134 -17.99 -7.84 -7.53
C LEU A 134 -19.07 -8.52 -8.39
N THR A 135 -18.72 -8.99 -9.60
CA THR A 135 -19.66 -9.72 -10.46
C THR A 135 -20.10 -11.03 -9.83
N LEU A 136 -19.17 -11.76 -9.19
CA LEU A 136 -19.48 -13.02 -8.53
C LEU A 136 -20.39 -12.81 -7.31
N SER A 137 -20.23 -11.68 -6.61
CA SER A 137 -21.05 -11.34 -5.44
C SER A 137 -22.48 -10.91 -5.79
N LEU A 138 -22.71 -10.45 -7.02
CA LEU A 138 -24.00 -9.93 -7.45
C LEU A 138 -24.98 -11.03 -7.87
N VAL A 139 -24.48 -12.24 -8.18
CA VAL A 139 -25.27 -13.38 -8.63
C VAL A 139 -25.66 -14.25 -7.43
N PRO A 140 -26.95 -14.31 -7.05
CA PRO A 140 -27.41 -15.15 -5.94
C PRO A 140 -27.06 -16.63 -6.16
N GLY A 141 -26.74 -17.36 -5.08
CA GLY A 141 -26.29 -18.76 -5.13
C GLY A 141 -24.80 -18.92 -5.46
N VAL A 142 -24.32 -18.31 -6.54
CA VAL A 142 -22.87 -18.23 -6.84
C VAL A 142 -22.13 -17.47 -5.74
N ASN A 143 -22.83 -16.52 -5.12
CA ASN A 143 -22.33 -15.69 -4.03
C ASN A 143 -21.83 -16.48 -2.80
N ILE A 144 -22.46 -17.62 -2.48
CA ILE A 144 -22.07 -18.44 -1.32
C ILE A 144 -20.69 -19.06 -1.56
N VAL A 145 -20.53 -19.69 -2.72
CA VAL A 145 -19.25 -20.30 -3.14
C VAL A 145 -18.19 -19.21 -3.33
N GLY A 146 -18.55 -18.08 -3.94
CA GLY A 146 -17.67 -16.94 -4.09
C GLY A 146 -17.17 -16.41 -2.75
N GLY A 147 -18.06 -16.09 -1.83
CA GLY A 147 -17.71 -15.62 -0.49
C GLY A 147 -16.84 -16.60 0.28
N ALA A 148 -17.15 -17.90 0.22
CA ALA A 148 -16.34 -18.94 0.87
C ALA A 148 -14.93 -19.05 0.28
N VAL A 149 -14.80 -19.06 -1.05
CA VAL A 149 -13.49 -19.07 -1.74
C VAL A 149 -12.72 -17.78 -1.46
N TYR A 150 -13.41 -16.64 -1.39
CA TYR A 150 -12.82 -15.35 -1.05
C TYR A 150 -12.19 -15.38 0.35
N LEU A 151 -12.95 -15.84 1.36
CA LEU A 151 -12.48 -15.97 2.73
C LEU A 151 -11.33 -16.97 2.83
N TYR A 152 -11.48 -18.16 2.23
CA TYR A 152 -10.40 -19.16 2.19
C TYR A 152 -9.12 -18.56 1.61
N ARG A 153 -9.22 -17.87 0.48
CA ARG A 153 -8.05 -17.23 -0.14
C ARG A 153 -7.46 -16.17 0.77
N ARG A 154 -8.29 -15.29 1.36
CA ARG A 154 -7.85 -14.24 2.29
C ARG A 154 -7.04 -14.83 3.47
N PHE A 155 -7.49 -15.94 4.06
CA PHE A 155 -6.78 -16.60 5.16
C PHE A 155 -5.44 -17.23 4.75
N ASN A 156 -5.29 -17.61 3.48
CA ASN A 156 -4.06 -18.21 2.95
C ASN A 156 -3.08 -17.19 2.36
N VAL A 157 -3.43 -15.91 2.27
CA VAL A 157 -2.50 -14.90 1.76
C VAL A 157 -1.67 -14.36 2.93
N GLU A 158 -0.35 -14.45 2.79
CA GLU A 158 0.62 -13.83 3.70
C GLU A 158 0.41 -12.31 3.71
N ALA A 159 0.12 -11.77 4.90
CA ALA A 159 0.17 -10.33 5.10
C ALA A 159 1.59 -9.85 4.79
N VAL A 160 1.71 -8.75 4.06
CA VAL A 160 2.98 -8.04 4.00
C VAL A 160 3.12 -7.41 5.37
N SER A 161 3.77 -8.13 6.28
CA SER A 161 4.38 -7.53 7.46
C SER A 161 5.20 -6.36 6.94
N SER A 162 4.83 -5.15 7.32
CA SER A 162 5.68 -3.98 7.14
C SER A 162 7.03 -4.33 7.75
N ALA A 163 7.99 -4.70 6.91
CA ALA A 163 9.38 -5.01 7.26
C ALA A 163 9.60 -5.81 8.56
N ASP A 164 9.63 -7.14 8.50
CA ASP A 164 10.13 -7.93 9.64
C ASP A 164 10.75 -9.24 9.12
N GLY A 165 12.06 -9.51 9.18
CA GLY A 165 13.11 -8.81 9.91
C GLY A 165 14.47 -8.90 9.19
N ARG A 166 14.66 -8.06 8.18
CA ARG A 166 16.02 -7.68 7.70
C ARG A 166 16.39 -6.24 8.04
N GLU A 167 15.43 -5.41 8.49
CA GLU A 167 15.64 -4.03 8.96
C GLU A 167 15.69 -3.90 10.50
N ARG A 168 15.56 -5.02 11.23
CA ARG A 168 15.53 -5.00 12.70
C ARG A 168 16.88 -4.62 13.33
N GLY A 169 17.99 -4.90 12.64
CA GLY A 169 19.32 -4.44 13.04
C GLY A 169 19.50 -2.94 12.77
N ASP A 170 19.35 -2.53 11.51
CA ASP A 170 19.58 -1.15 11.07
C ASP A 170 18.70 -0.11 11.81
N THR A 171 17.42 -0.43 12.04
CA THR A 171 16.51 0.52 12.71
C THR A 171 16.83 0.67 14.20
N GLU A 172 17.33 -0.38 14.86
CA GLU A 172 17.63 -0.34 16.30
C GLU A 172 18.84 0.55 16.58
N GLY A 173 19.88 0.47 15.74
CA GLY A 173 21.04 1.34 15.84
C GLY A 173 20.75 2.78 15.43
N ASP A 174 19.98 3.02 14.37
CA ASP A 174 19.48 4.36 14.01
C ASP A 174 18.66 4.97 15.17
N THR A 175 17.75 4.19 15.78
CA THR A 175 16.96 4.65 16.94
C THR A 175 17.85 4.95 18.16
N ALA A 176 18.93 4.20 18.35
CA ALA A 176 19.90 4.43 19.42
C ALA A 176 20.72 5.71 19.18
N LEU A 177 21.16 5.95 17.94
CA LEU A 177 21.85 7.17 17.52
C LEU A 177 20.95 8.41 17.65
N ASP A 178 19.68 8.31 17.26
CA ASP A 178 18.70 9.40 17.36
C ASP A 178 18.49 9.84 18.82
N ARG A 179 18.36 8.89 19.76
CA ARG A 179 18.26 9.19 21.20
C ARG A 179 19.55 9.81 21.78
N LEU A 180 20.71 9.48 21.22
CA LEU A 180 21.97 10.13 21.62
C LEU A 180 22.02 11.57 21.12
N ARG A 181 21.59 11.81 19.88
CA ARG A 181 21.50 13.13 19.28
C ARG A 181 20.53 14.05 20.00
N GLU A 182 19.37 13.53 20.40
CA GLU A 182 18.35 14.27 21.14
C GLU A 182 18.91 14.78 22.47
N ARG A 183 19.46 13.89 23.31
CA ARG A 183 20.04 14.26 24.60
C ARG A 183 21.26 15.19 24.50
N TYR A 184 22.03 15.08 23.41
CA TYR A 184 23.09 16.04 23.10
C TYR A 184 22.52 17.44 22.86
N SER A 185 21.44 17.53 22.08
CA SER A 185 20.76 18.81 21.81
C SER A 185 20.09 19.42 23.05
N GLU A 186 19.67 18.58 24.00
CA GLU A 186 19.13 19.00 25.30
C GLU A 186 20.23 19.39 26.31
N GLY A 187 21.50 19.10 26.01
CA GLY A 187 22.64 19.40 26.87
C GLY A 187 22.85 18.42 28.03
N GLU A 188 22.17 17.26 28.02
CA GLU A 188 22.34 16.20 29.02
C GLU A 188 23.62 15.37 28.82
N LEU A 189 24.24 15.49 27.65
CA LEU A 189 25.44 14.77 27.23
C LEU A 189 26.51 15.77 26.82
N SER A 190 27.73 15.62 27.34
CA SER A 190 28.88 16.40 26.89
C SER A 190 29.40 15.89 25.54
N ASP A 191 30.17 16.72 24.82
CA ASP A 191 30.80 16.36 23.54
C ASP A 191 31.60 15.05 23.64
N GLU A 192 32.44 14.91 24.68
CA GLU A 192 33.28 13.71 24.90
C GLU A 192 32.44 12.45 25.18
N GLU A 193 31.34 12.60 25.93
CA GLU A 193 30.45 11.47 26.22
C GLU A 193 29.61 11.05 25.01
N PHE A 194 29.27 11.99 24.13
CA PHE A 194 28.59 11.72 22.88
C PHE A 194 29.49 10.96 21.91
N GLU A 195 30.72 11.44 21.66
CA GLU A 195 31.68 10.79 20.75
C GLU A 195 31.95 9.32 21.15
N ARG A 196 32.21 9.08 22.43
CA ARG A 196 32.45 7.72 22.96
C ARG A 196 31.24 6.79 22.78
N LYS A 197 30.01 7.31 22.93
CA LYS A 197 28.79 6.49 22.81
C LYS A 197 28.41 6.25 21.36
N VAL A 198 28.64 7.21 20.46
CA VAL A 198 28.44 7.03 19.02
C VAL A 198 29.39 5.97 18.47
N GLU A 199 30.68 6.04 18.83
CA GLU A 199 31.66 5.04 18.40
C GLU A 199 31.28 3.63 18.88
N GLN A 200 30.75 3.52 20.10
CA GLN A 200 30.28 2.24 20.63
C GLN A 200 29.10 1.67 19.83
N VAL A 201 28.13 2.50 19.43
CA VAL A 201 26.95 2.07 18.65
C VAL A 201 27.37 1.66 17.23
N LEU A 202 28.20 2.45 16.56
CA LEU A 202 28.71 2.13 15.22
C LEU A 202 29.53 0.83 15.22
N ALA A 203 30.36 0.61 16.24
CA ALA A 203 31.15 -0.62 16.35
C ALA A 203 30.28 -1.88 16.50
N THR A 204 29.09 -1.77 17.10
CA THR A 204 28.16 -2.91 17.22
C THR A 204 27.43 -3.22 15.91
N GLU A 205 27.02 -2.20 15.16
CA GLU A 205 26.35 -2.36 13.85
C GLU A 205 27.30 -2.94 12.79
N ASP A 206 28.55 -2.47 12.76
CA ASP A 206 29.55 -2.96 11.81
C ASP A 206 29.85 -4.46 12.02
N ARG A 207 29.90 -4.90 13.28
CA ARG A 207 30.14 -6.31 13.61
C ARG A 207 28.98 -7.21 13.18
N GLU A 208 27.75 -6.79 13.45
CA GLU A 208 26.55 -7.51 13.04
C GLU A 208 26.44 -7.60 11.50
N THR A 209 26.74 -6.49 10.81
CA THR A 209 26.76 -6.42 9.35
C THR A 209 27.84 -7.33 8.74
N ALA A 210 29.02 -7.41 9.38
CA ALA A 210 30.12 -8.28 8.96
C ALA A 210 29.80 -9.77 9.13
N GLU A 211 29.17 -10.17 10.24
CA GLU A 211 28.75 -11.56 10.50
C GLU A 211 27.68 -12.01 9.49
N MET A 212 26.70 -11.16 9.21
CA MET A 212 25.66 -11.42 8.20
C MET A 212 26.23 -11.65 6.79
N HIS A 213 27.32 -10.97 6.43
CA HIS A 213 27.98 -11.13 5.14
C HIS A 213 28.76 -12.46 5.02
N VAL A 214 29.24 -13.01 6.13
CA VAL A 214 29.97 -14.29 6.16
C VAL A 214 29.03 -15.49 6.07
N GLU A 215 27.84 -15.42 6.68
CA GLU A 215 26.88 -16.53 6.71
C GLU A 215 26.11 -16.74 5.39
N ASN A 216 26.04 -15.73 4.53
CA ASN A 216 25.34 -15.79 3.24
C ASN A 216 26.23 -16.23 2.06
N ARG A 217 27.38 -16.87 2.32
CA ARG A 217 28.33 -17.38 1.32
C ARG A 217 28.52 -18.89 1.44
#